data_AF-A0A1A8EZX9-F1
#
_entry.id   AF-A0A1A8EZX9-F1
#
_cell.length_a   1.000
_cell.length_b   1.000
_cell.length_c   1.000
_cell.angle_alpha   90.00
_cell.angle_beta   90.00
_cell.angle_gamma   90.00
#
_symmetry.space_group_name_H-M   'P 1'
#
loop_
_entity.id
_entity.type
_entity.pdbx_description
1 polymer ?
#
loop_
_entity_poly.entity_id
_entity_poly.type
_entity_poly.pdbx_seq_one_letter_code
_entity_poly.pdbx_strand_id
1 'polypeptide(L)'
;EPCPPTHLNVSLNCTNNSAKLVWDSSPNAVSYTGKAISTDGDTINCTTGFTPGCELFGLRCGNVYTVTVSASDGDCQTVDSH
;
A
#
# COMPACT_ATOMS: atom_id res chain seq x y z
N GLU A 1 -16.79 -9.86 -2.82
CA GLU A 1 -15.42 -9.84 -2.27
C GLU A 1 -14.45 -9.34 -3.34
N PRO A 2 -13.71 -8.26 -3.09
CA PRO A 2 -12.62 -7.84 -3.96
C PRO A 2 -11.48 -8.88 -3.87
N CYS A 3 -10.79 -9.16 -4.97
CA CYS A 3 -9.59 -10.01 -4.88
C CYS A 3 -8.42 -9.20 -4.29
N PRO A 4 -7.48 -9.82 -3.57
CA PRO A 4 -6.26 -9.14 -3.17
C PRO A 4 -5.50 -8.65 -4.42
N PRO A 5 -4.96 -7.43 -4.40
CA PRO A 5 -4.20 -6.89 -5.53
C PRO A 5 -2.89 -7.66 -5.67
N THR A 6 -2.54 -8.02 -6.90
CA THR A 6 -1.31 -8.75 -7.23
C THR A 6 -0.22 -7.80 -7.73
N HIS A 7 1.01 -8.30 -7.84
CA HIS A 7 2.17 -7.52 -8.32
C HIS A 7 2.42 -6.19 -7.59
N LEU A 8 2.42 -6.24 -6.25
CA LEU A 8 2.84 -5.09 -5.45
C LEU A 8 4.30 -4.72 -5.77
N ASN A 9 4.49 -3.54 -6.33
CA ASN A 9 5.78 -2.92 -6.61
C ASN A 9 5.98 -1.70 -5.71
N VAL A 10 7.14 -1.63 -5.08
CA VAL A 10 7.50 -0.56 -4.16
C VAL A 10 8.72 0.17 -4.69
N SER A 11 8.57 1.47 -4.94
CA SER A 11 9.62 2.36 -5.41
C SER A 11 9.94 3.41 -4.34
N LEU A 12 11.06 3.23 -3.65
CA LEU A 12 11.52 4.14 -2.60
C LEU A 12 12.26 5.35 -3.18
N ASN A 13 11.88 6.54 -2.74
CA ASN A 13 12.50 7.82 -3.06
C ASN A 13 13.13 8.43 -1.79
N CYS A 14 14.39 8.08 -1.54
CA CYS A 14 15.12 8.58 -0.38
C CYS A 14 15.31 10.09 -0.37
N THR A 15 15.38 10.72 -1.55
CA THR A 15 15.56 12.16 -1.68
C THR A 15 14.37 12.95 -1.13
N ASN A 16 13.16 12.37 -1.22
CA ASN A 16 11.92 12.99 -0.74
C ASN A 16 11.34 12.29 0.49
N ASN A 17 12.05 11.28 1.03
CA ASN A 17 11.55 10.44 2.11
C ASN A 17 10.16 9.86 1.78
N SER A 18 9.93 9.47 0.52
CA SER A 18 8.66 8.94 0.03
C SER A 18 8.82 7.53 -0.55
N ALA A 19 7.73 6.79 -0.62
CA ALA A 19 7.67 5.46 -1.21
C ALA A 19 6.43 5.35 -2.06
N LYS A 20 6.63 5.12 -3.36
CA LYS A 20 5.55 4.92 -4.29
C LYS A 20 5.21 3.44 -4.34
N LEU A 21 3.95 3.14 -4.06
CA LEU A 21 3.38 1.82 -4.16
C LEU A 21 2.55 1.75 -5.42
N VAL A 22 2.77 0.72 -6.22
CA VAL A 22 2.03 0.44 -7.44
C VAL A 22 1.67 -1.02 -7.40
N TRP A 23 0.43 -1.37 -7.69
CA TRP A 23 -0.04 -2.75 -7.70
C TRP A 23 -0.97 -2.95 -8.90
N ASP A 24 -1.36 -4.18 -9.20
CA ASP A 24 -2.39 -4.43 -10.20
C ASP A 24 -3.78 -4.14 -9.64
N SER A 25 -4.63 -3.55 -10.47
CA SER A 25 -6.03 -3.32 -10.15
C SER A 25 -6.77 -4.64 -9.94
N SER A 26 -7.38 -4.79 -8.77
CA SER A 26 -8.29 -5.87 -8.42
C SER A 26 -9.69 -5.63 -9.00
N PRO A 27 -10.32 -6.67 -9.58
CA PRO A 27 -11.72 -6.60 -9.96
C PRO A 27 -12.60 -6.41 -8.72
N ASN A 28 -13.59 -5.51 -8.83
CA ASN A 28 -14.52 -5.10 -7.77
C ASN A 28 -13.92 -4.25 -6.64
N ALA A 29 -12.65 -3.87 -6.68
CA ALA A 29 -12.13 -2.93 -5.69
C ALA A 29 -12.57 -1.49 -5.98
N VAL A 30 -13.15 -0.83 -4.98
CA VAL A 30 -13.55 0.59 -5.02
C VAL A 30 -12.53 1.51 -4.38
N SER A 31 -11.74 0.98 -3.45
CA SER A 31 -10.65 1.69 -2.81
C SER A 31 -9.52 0.75 -2.44
N TYR A 32 -8.31 1.31 -2.37
CA TYR A 32 -7.13 0.60 -1.91
C TYR A 32 -6.47 1.38 -0.78
N THR A 33 -5.99 0.64 0.19
CA THR A 33 -5.24 1.17 1.32
C THR A 33 -3.87 0.52 1.34
N GLY A 34 -2.84 1.32 1.12
CA GLY A 34 -1.46 0.89 1.29
C GLY A 34 -0.96 1.28 2.67
N LYS A 35 -0.25 0.39 3.35
CA LYS A 35 0.27 0.59 4.69
C LYS A 35 1.72 0.13 4.76
N ALA A 36 2.60 0.95 5.29
CA ALA A 36 4.00 0.62 5.56
C ALA A 36 4.26 0.73 7.06
N ILE A 37 4.80 -0.32 7.64
CA ILE A 37 5.08 -0.43 9.08
C ILE A 37 6.59 -0.55 9.25
N SER A 38 7.22 0.42 9.89
CA SER A 38 8.65 0.38 10.25
C SER A 38 8.88 -0.69 11.31
N THR A 39 10.09 -1.24 11.35
CA THR A 39 10.56 -2.09 12.46
C THR A 39 10.46 -1.41 13.83
N ASP A 40 10.48 -0.07 13.86
CA ASP A 40 10.34 0.74 15.06
C ASP A 40 8.88 0.90 15.54
N GLY A 41 7.90 0.43 14.76
CA GLY A 41 6.47 0.57 15.03
C GLY A 41 5.80 1.76 14.36
N ASP A 42 6.56 2.64 13.71
CA ASP A 42 6.01 3.75 12.91
C ASP A 42 5.15 3.20 11.76
N THR A 43 3.93 3.70 11.64
CA THR A 43 2.99 3.24 10.63
C THR A 43 2.59 4.38 9.71
N ILE A 44 2.83 4.21 8.43
CA ILE A 44 2.52 5.17 7.37
C ILE A 44 1.48 4.51 6.49
N ASN A 45 0.42 5.23 6.14
CA ASN A 45 -0.63 4.69 5.30
C ASN A 45 -1.08 5.72 4.26
N CYS A 46 -1.56 5.18 3.15
CA CYS A 46 -2.11 5.93 2.03
C CYS A 46 -3.45 5.30 1.68
N THR A 47 -4.43 6.11 1.32
CA THR A 47 -5.70 5.63 0.79
C THR A 47 -5.89 6.23 -0.60
N THR A 48 -6.23 5.38 -1.56
CA THR A 48 -6.55 5.78 -2.93
C THR A 48 -7.90 5.18 -3.31
N GLY A 49 -8.58 5.79 -4.27
CA GLY A 49 -9.85 5.29 -4.80
C GLY A 49 -9.62 4.10 -5.73
N PHE A 50 -10.18 4.17 -6.94
CA PHE A 50 -10.01 3.14 -7.97
C PHE A 50 -8.59 3.05 -8.55
N THR A 51 -7.71 3.99 -8.24
CA THR A 51 -6.37 4.05 -8.83
C THR A 51 -5.45 3.03 -8.16
N PRO A 52 -4.84 2.09 -8.91
CA PRO A 52 -3.99 1.06 -8.34
C PRO A 52 -2.58 1.60 -8.09
N GLY A 53 -2.47 2.41 -7.04
CA GLY A 53 -1.21 2.96 -6.58
C GLY A 53 -1.39 4.15 -5.65
N CYS A 54 -0.41 4.36 -4.80
CA CYS A 54 -0.36 5.49 -3.88
C CYS A 54 1.08 5.91 -3.62
N GLU A 55 1.26 7.07 -3.00
CA GLU A 55 2.56 7.49 -2.48
C GLU A 55 2.47 7.69 -0.97
N LEU A 56 3.40 7.06 -0.26
CA LEU A 56 3.62 7.22 1.17
C LEU A 56 4.69 8.29 1.38
N PHE A 57 4.49 9.17 2.34
CA PHE A 57 5.44 10.23 2.69
C PHE A 57 5.93 10.06 4.14
N GLY A 58 7.15 10.52 4.42
CA GLY A 58 7.74 10.46 5.77
C GLY A 58 8.47 9.16 6.08
N LEU A 59 8.90 8.39 5.08
CA LEU A 59 9.74 7.21 5.28
C LEU A 59 11.19 7.60 5.57
N ARG A 60 11.86 6.88 6.46
CA ARG A 60 13.29 7.06 6.72
C ARG A 60 14.09 6.07 5.91
N CYS A 61 14.96 6.55 5.02
CA CYS A 61 15.82 5.64 4.28
C CYS A 61 16.86 4.96 5.19
N GLY A 62 17.08 3.68 4.94
CA GLY A 62 17.90 2.80 5.79
C GLY A 62 17.09 1.94 6.77
N ASN A 63 15.80 2.21 6.93
CA ASN A 63 14.91 1.38 7.75
C ASN A 63 14.17 0.35 6.90
N VAL A 64 13.86 -0.78 7.52
CA VAL A 64 13.04 -1.83 6.91
C VAL A 64 11.57 -1.52 7.21
N TYR A 65 10.76 -1.47 6.16
CA TYR A 65 9.32 -1.27 6.26
C TYR A 65 8.59 -2.48 5.70
N THR A 66 7.67 -3.02 6.49
CA THR A 66 6.72 -4.04 6.03
C THR A 66 5.57 -3.33 5.33
N VAL A 67 5.44 -3.54 4.03
CA VAL A 67 4.38 -2.93 3.24
C VAL A 67 3.25 -3.92 2.98
N THR A 68 2.02 -3.48 3.18
CA THR A 68 0.79 -4.25 2.97
C THR A 68 -0.18 -3.41 2.16
N VAL A 69 -0.88 -4.03 1.21
CA VAL A 69 -1.94 -3.37 0.45
C VAL A 69 -3.22 -4.15 0.64
N SER A 70 -4.30 -3.41 0.89
CA SER A 70 -5.64 -3.95 1.07
C SER A 70 -6.57 -3.33 0.05
N ALA A 71 -7.23 -4.17 -0.73
CA ALA A 71 -8.33 -3.77 -1.59
C ALA A 71 -9.65 -3.84 -0.80
N SER A 72 -10.53 -2.89 -1.09
CA SER A 72 -11.83 -2.74 -0.46
C SER A 72 -12.88 -2.60 -1.55
N ASP A 73 -14.05 -3.23 -1.43
CA ASP A 73 -15.18 -2.99 -2.34
C ASP A 73 -16.24 -2.03 -1.76
N GLY A 74 -15.97 -1.46 -0.58
CA GLY A 74 -16.89 -0.58 0.15
C GLY A 74 -17.67 -1.31 1.24
N ASP A 75 -17.76 -2.65 1.16
CA ASP A 75 -18.43 -3.51 2.15
C ASP A 75 -17.45 -4.52 2.79
N CYS A 76 -16.44 -4.99 2.04
CA CYS A 76 -15.47 -5.98 2.53
C CYS A 76 -14.01 -5.53 2.31
N GLN A 77 -13.19 -5.60 3.38
CA GLN A 77 -11.73 -5.42 3.34
C GLN A 77 -11.08 -6.79 3.08
N THR A 78 -10.41 -6.98 1.95
CA THR A 78 -9.53 -8.15 1.79
C THR A 78 -8.14 -7.84 2.29
N VAL A 79 -7.70 -8.60 3.29
CA VAL A 79 -6.30 -8.64 3.73
C VAL A 79 -5.54 -9.59 2.81
N ASP A 80 -4.43 -9.13 2.24
CA ASP A 80 -3.59 -9.96 1.37
C ASP A 80 -2.96 -11.12 2.14
N SER A 81 -2.85 -12.25 1.43
CA SER A 81 -2.40 -13.57 1.90
C SER A 81 -0.90 -13.76 1.70
N HIS A 82 -0.21 -13.92 2.84
CA HIS A 82 1.11 -14.53 3.12
C HIS A 82 2.16 -14.66 2.00
#